data_AF-A0ABD6M7R2-F1
#
_entry.id   AF-A0ABD6M7R2-F1
#
_cell.length_a   1.000
_cell.length_b   1.000
_cell.length_c   1.000
_cell.angle_alpha   90.00
_cell.angle_beta   90.00
_cell.angle_gamma   90.00
#
_symmetry.space_group_name_H-M   'P 1'
#
loop_
_entity.id
_entity.type
_entity.pdbx_description
1 polymer ?
#
loop_
_entity_poly.entity_id
_entity_poly.type
_entity_poly.pdbx_seq_one_letter_code
_entity_poly.pdbx_strand_id
1 'polypeptide(L)'
;MMSKKSNQEFIPSDDVEGVVCGVHYNDNGKDLTKIIVAGSSINSNYFISSDSPVAKVLLNSKLDEVNKVGMKRLILKERMPPYVAVLRLAHEIRNESNDGTDLFQSISLPSDPEEMINVIKDFLPKKEPKQDLNINENIPVNFRLDLIAKNEQVKASMISLTDKNIKIKDFEAGGDDIEGDISTDIFTICYICINSFVNFFIEKDIKFLLIEEDAQAIKLWLEAIEEDEYKTIGLNENGKININTSESIKAYHGEFIKNLYAIQKQIRVHYPKIGNIPNELNMFRKIVGDDYLKNIYASITNGIPYFTADLMANIFFHKVLNMKVIDFHKYINEAVKYTSYGERERGILLHSAGMYPYPLSIEDIYNLAYSKNDETGYFLGELIKLYSGRFNDKIDLYALMSQLFFRYLQKSYTNNQIFNGKLKDTDFSFINPYGARIDRIFYICCYAIIKMKNGLTCEENLARFLAFILCEFTSNAKFLNLVFWLASNFVSGHFLNVKKLNECLEELLIIEE
;
A
#
# COMPACT_ATOMS: atom_id res chain seq x y z
N MET A 1 26.59 21.47 5.75
CA MET A 1 26.37 22.92 5.78
C MET A 1 26.38 23.43 4.34
N MET A 2 25.22 23.40 3.67
CA MET A 2 25.03 24.07 2.39
C MET A 2 23.63 24.69 2.40
N SER A 3 23.64 26.02 2.31
CA SER A 3 22.63 26.92 1.76
C SER A 3 21.16 26.51 1.94
N LYS A 4 20.52 27.04 2.99
CA LYS A 4 19.10 27.41 2.91
C LYS A 4 18.98 28.35 1.71
N LYS A 5 18.57 27.85 0.54
CA LYS A 5 18.00 28.75 -0.47
C LYS A 5 16.77 29.33 0.20
N SER A 6 16.87 30.60 0.62
CA SER A 6 15.69 31.40 0.89
C SER A 6 14.75 31.20 -0.30
N ASN A 7 13.48 30.93 -0.06
CA ASN A 7 12.45 31.30 -1.03
C ASN A 7 12.67 32.78 -1.30
N GLN A 8 13.45 33.10 -2.33
CA GLN A 8 13.52 34.44 -2.86
C GLN A 8 12.13 34.63 -3.42
N GLU A 9 11.30 35.35 -2.66
CA GLU A 9 10.06 35.90 -3.17
C GLU A 9 10.41 36.52 -4.52
N PHE A 10 9.86 35.97 -5.59
CA PHE A 10 10.02 36.56 -6.91
C PHE A 10 9.27 37.89 -6.84
N ILE A 11 10.01 38.98 -6.72
CA ILE A 11 9.49 40.35 -6.79
C ILE A 11 9.57 40.73 -8.27
N PRO A 12 8.48 40.63 -9.04
CA PRO A 12 8.48 41.06 -10.43
C PRO A 12 8.86 42.54 -10.53
N SER A 13 9.62 42.90 -11.56
CA SER A 13 9.91 44.31 -11.87
C SER A 13 8.61 45.04 -12.19
N ASP A 14 8.39 46.18 -11.54
CA ASP A 14 7.34 47.12 -11.91
C ASP A 14 7.71 47.94 -13.16
N ASP A 15 8.99 47.97 -13.52
CA ASP A 15 9.51 48.75 -14.64
C ASP A 15 9.72 47.85 -15.86
N VAL A 16 8.88 48.06 -16.88
CA VAL A 16 8.98 47.46 -18.21
C VAL A 16 8.80 48.61 -19.20
N GLU A 17 9.82 48.85 -20.04
CA GLU A 17 9.87 50.02 -20.93
C GLU A 17 8.59 50.16 -21.77
N GLY A 18 7.92 51.31 -21.66
CA GLY A 18 6.67 51.59 -22.37
C GLY A 18 5.40 50.99 -21.74
N VAL A 19 5.49 50.33 -20.58
CA VAL A 19 4.34 49.77 -19.85
C VAL A 19 4.20 50.45 -18.49
N VAL A 20 2.99 50.89 -18.16
CA VAL A 20 2.70 51.59 -16.90
C VAL A 20 2.36 50.58 -15.78
N CYS A 21 1.35 49.74 -15.99
CA CYS A 21 0.96 48.68 -15.05
C CYS A 21 -0.10 47.75 -15.65
N GLY A 22 -0.35 46.63 -14.98
CA GLY A 22 -1.53 45.80 -15.20
C GLY A 22 -2.70 46.23 -14.31
N VAL A 23 -3.93 46.14 -14.83
CA VAL A 23 -5.15 46.42 -14.09
C VAL A 23 -6.17 45.29 -14.28
N HIS A 24 -6.80 44.86 -13.19
CA HIS A 24 -8.01 44.07 -13.21
C HIS A 24 -9.17 44.93 -12.71
N TYR A 25 -10.22 45.07 -13.50
CA TYR A 25 -11.33 45.98 -13.21
C TYR A 25 -12.65 45.48 -13.77
N ASN A 26 -13.74 45.85 -13.11
CA ASN A 26 -15.09 45.59 -13.59
C ASN A 26 -15.57 46.78 -14.46
N ASP A 27 -16.05 46.49 -15.67
CA ASP A 27 -16.71 47.44 -16.58
C ASP A 27 -18.18 47.03 -16.75
N ASN A 28 -19.09 47.77 -16.12
CA ASN A 28 -20.54 47.52 -16.22
C ASN A 28 -20.96 46.06 -15.93
N GLY A 29 -20.30 45.41 -14.98
CA GLY A 29 -20.57 44.02 -14.59
C GLY A 29 -19.64 42.98 -15.21
N LYS A 30 -18.79 43.34 -16.18
CA LYS A 30 -17.80 42.42 -16.77
C LYS A 30 -16.41 42.66 -16.19
N ASP A 31 -15.80 41.65 -15.61
CA ASP A 31 -14.40 41.71 -15.16
C ASP A 31 -13.44 41.60 -16.36
N LEU A 32 -12.44 42.48 -16.38
CA LEU A 32 -11.48 42.63 -17.46
C LEU A 32 -10.08 42.77 -16.89
N THR A 33 -9.13 42.05 -17.45
CA THR A 33 -7.69 42.24 -17.24
C THR A 33 -7.11 42.99 -18.43
N LYS A 34 -6.38 44.10 -18.20
CA LYS A 34 -5.71 44.85 -19.28
C LYS A 34 -4.37 45.42 -18.81
N ILE A 35 -3.47 45.68 -19.76
CA ILE A 35 -2.19 46.35 -19.53
C ILE A 35 -2.29 47.81 -19.99
N ILE A 36 -1.90 48.73 -19.13
CA ILE A 36 -1.81 50.16 -19.45
C ILE A 36 -0.42 50.43 -20.01
N VAL A 37 -0.35 51.00 -21.22
CA VAL A 37 0.90 51.28 -21.95
C VAL A 37 1.09 52.78 -22.17
N ALA A 38 2.34 53.23 -22.17
CA ALA A 38 2.70 54.61 -22.47
C ALA A 38 2.68 54.81 -23.99
N GLY A 39 1.89 55.78 -24.46
CA GLY A 39 1.77 56.12 -25.90
C GLY A 39 0.46 55.65 -26.56
N SER A 40 0.21 56.18 -27.76
CA SER A 40 -1.10 56.15 -28.44
C SER A 40 -1.23 55.11 -29.56
N SER A 41 -0.21 54.28 -29.80
CA SER A 41 -0.08 53.49 -31.05
C SER A 41 -0.43 52.01 -30.96
N ILE A 42 -0.87 51.48 -29.80
CA ILE A 42 -1.15 50.05 -29.65
C ILE A 42 -2.66 49.79 -29.66
N ASN A 43 -3.15 49.13 -30.72
CA ASN A 43 -4.56 48.79 -30.90
C ASN A 43 -4.77 47.29 -30.67
N SER A 44 -5.13 46.92 -29.44
CA SER A 44 -5.45 45.54 -29.03
C SER A 44 -6.49 45.56 -27.93
N ASN A 45 -7.32 44.51 -27.84
CA ASN A 45 -8.32 44.39 -26.80
C ASN A 45 -7.72 44.27 -25.39
N TYR A 46 -6.45 43.89 -25.29
CA TYR A 46 -5.74 43.64 -24.02
C TYR A 46 -4.90 44.83 -23.53
N PHE A 47 -4.72 45.86 -24.37
CA PHE A 47 -3.96 47.07 -24.03
C PHE A 47 -4.89 48.29 -23.88
N ILE A 48 -4.51 49.21 -23.00
CA ILE A 48 -5.12 50.53 -22.88
C ILE A 48 -4.01 51.58 -22.91
N SER A 49 -4.14 52.58 -23.78
CA SER A 49 -3.24 53.73 -23.74
C SER A 49 -3.42 54.53 -22.43
N SER A 50 -2.30 54.91 -21.81
CA SER A 50 -2.24 55.79 -20.63
C SER A 50 -2.98 57.11 -20.83
N ASP A 51 -3.11 57.57 -22.08
CA ASP A 51 -3.79 58.82 -22.42
C ASP A 51 -5.31 58.71 -22.46
N SER A 52 -5.84 57.47 -22.47
CA SER A 52 -7.28 57.23 -22.56
C SER A 52 -8.01 57.67 -21.27
N PRO A 53 -9.27 58.13 -21.39
CA PRO A 53 -10.08 58.49 -20.21
C PRO A 53 -10.25 57.34 -19.21
N VAL A 54 -10.35 56.10 -19.71
CA VAL A 54 -10.47 54.90 -18.88
C VAL A 54 -9.18 54.64 -18.08
N ALA A 55 -8.02 54.67 -18.74
CA ALA A 55 -6.74 54.46 -18.06
C ALA A 55 -6.49 55.53 -16.99
N LYS A 56 -6.74 56.81 -17.30
CA LYS A 56 -6.58 57.91 -16.34
C LYS A 56 -7.43 57.73 -15.10
N VAL A 57 -8.65 57.22 -15.23
CA VAL A 57 -9.49 56.91 -14.07
C VAL A 57 -8.95 55.71 -13.31
N LEU A 58 -8.67 54.59 -13.98
CA LEU A 58 -8.14 53.39 -13.32
C LEU A 58 -6.79 53.62 -12.60
N LEU A 59 -5.94 54.51 -13.10
CA LEU A 59 -4.66 54.89 -12.47
C LEU A 59 -4.85 55.75 -11.22
N ASN A 60 -5.97 56.46 -11.08
CA ASN A 60 -6.25 57.37 -9.97
C ASN A 60 -7.30 56.84 -8.97
N SER A 61 -8.10 55.83 -9.36
CA SER A 61 -9.11 55.21 -8.49
C SER A 61 -8.51 54.48 -7.30
N LYS A 62 -9.25 54.37 -6.19
CA LYS A 62 -8.93 53.39 -5.14
C LYS A 62 -9.49 52.01 -5.49
N LEU A 63 -8.97 50.96 -4.86
CA LEU A 63 -9.53 49.62 -4.98
C LEU A 63 -10.99 49.62 -4.52
N ASP A 64 -11.83 48.91 -5.27
CA ASP A 64 -13.28 48.76 -5.09
C ASP A 64 -14.11 50.06 -5.17
N GLU A 65 -13.52 51.17 -5.59
CA GLU A 65 -14.22 52.43 -5.77
C GLU A 65 -14.98 52.45 -7.10
N VAL A 66 -16.28 52.80 -7.04
CA VAL A 66 -17.13 52.95 -8.23
C VAL A 66 -16.88 54.30 -8.89
N ASN A 67 -16.26 54.27 -10.07
CA ASN A 67 -15.93 55.44 -10.86
C ASN A 67 -16.78 55.49 -12.14
N LYS A 68 -17.21 56.70 -12.55
CA LYS A 68 -17.99 56.88 -13.79
C LYS A 68 -17.15 57.53 -14.87
N VAL A 69 -17.10 56.90 -16.04
CA VAL A 69 -16.42 57.43 -17.24
C VAL A 69 -17.39 57.38 -18.40
N GLY A 70 -17.93 58.53 -18.79
CA GLY A 70 -19.04 58.59 -19.74
C GLY A 70 -20.25 57.79 -19.22
N MET A 71 -20.68 56.77 -19.97
CA MET A 71 -21.76 55.86 -19.58
C MET A 71 -21.28 54.59 -18.86
N LYS A 72 -19.97 54.44 -18.61
CA LYS A 72 -19.39 53.26 -17.97
C LYS A 72 -19.29 53.43 -16.45
N ARG A 73 -19.59 52.36 -15.71
CA ARG A 73 -19.26 52.20 -14.29
C ARG A 73 -18.05 51.28 -14.19
N LEU A 74 -16.94 51.85 -13.75
CA LEU A 74 -15.66 51.17 -13.59
C LEU A 74 -15.39 50.93 -12.11
N ILE A 75 -14.98 49.72 -11.76
CA ILE A 75 -14.53 49.38 -10.40
C ILE A 75 -13.15 48.74 -10.52
N LEU A 76 -12.11 49.41 -10.01
CA LEU A 76 -10.77 48.84 -9.98
C LEU A 76 -10.72 47.74 -8.91
N LYS A 77 -10.35 46.52 -9.29
CA LYS A 77 -10.25 45.38 -8.37
C LYS A 77 -8.83 45.09 -7.95
N GLU A 78 -7.88 45.25 -8.85
CA GLU A 78 -6.47 44.99 -8.58
C GLU A 78 -5.59 45.85 -9.50
N ARG A 79 -4.48 46.36 -8.94
CA ARG A 79 -3.33 46.83 -9.73
C ARG A 79 -2.22 45.82 -9.56
N MET A 80 -1.62 45.40 -10.67
CA MET A 80 -0.61 44.35 -10.66
C MET A 80 0.59 44.76 -11.51
N PRO A 81 1.78 44.20 -11.22
CA PRO A 81 2.96 44.37 -12.06
C PRO A 81 2.68 43.94 -13.51
N PRO A 82 3.26 44.62 -14.52
CA PRO A 82 3.06 44.28 -15.93
C PRO A 82 3.22 42.80 -16.25
N TYR A 83 4.26 42.17 -15.69
CA TYR A 83 4.55 40.75 -15.92
C TYR A 83 3.43 39.82 -15.45
N VAL A 84 2.80 40.13 -14.31
CA VAL A 84 1.66 39.35 -13.78
C VAL A 84 0.45 39.49 -14.69
N ALA A 85 0.17 40.69 -15.18
CA ALA A 85 -0.91 40.91 -16.14
C ALA A 85 -0.65 40.20 -17.47
N VAL A 86 0.58 40.23 -17.99
CA VAL A 86 0.95 39.48 -19.21
C VAL A 86 0.70 37.99 -19.02
N LEU A 87 1.10 37.41 -17.88
CA LEU A 87 0.89 35.98 -17.62
C LEU A 87 -0.61 35.63 -17.57
N ARG A 88 -1.41 36.44 -16.86
CA ARG A 88 -2.88 36.23 -16.79
C ARG A 88 -3.53 36.37 -18.16
N LEU A 89 -3.16 37.40 -18.93
CA LEU A 89 -3.67 37.62 -20.28
C LEU A 89 -3.25 36.51 -21.24
N ALA A 90 -2.01 36.03 -21.18
CA ALA A 90 -1.57 34.90 -21.99
C ALA A 90 -2.39 33.64 -21.70
N HIS A 91 -2.74 33.42 -20.43
CA HIS A 91 -3.60 32.33 -20.02
C HIS A 91 -5.05 32.50 -20.52
N GLU A 92 -5.63 33.69 -20.35
CA GLU A 92 -6.97 34.03 -20.87
C GLU A 92 -7.04 33.85 -22.39
N ILE A 93 -6.09 34.42 -23.14
CA ILE A 93 -6.02 34.30 -24.61
C ILE A 93 -5.95 32.85 -25.04
N ARG A 94 -5.09 32.05 -24.40
CA ARG A 94 -4.92 30.64 -24.72
C ARG A 94 -6.21 29.85 -24.47
N ASN A 95 -6.89 30.13 -23.37
CA ASN A 95 -8.14 29.46 -23.01
C ASN A 95 -9.30 29.88 -23.93
N GLU A 96 -9.42 31.19 -24.24
CA GLU A 96 -10.41 31.71 -25.21
C GLU A 96 -10.20 31.18 -26.63
N SER A 97 -8.93 30.94 -27.00
CA SER A 97 -8.55 30.44 -28.33
C SER A 97 -8.54 28.91 -28.42
N ASN A 98 -8.76 28.18 -27.32
CA ASN A 98 -8.77 26.73 -27.33
C ASN A 98 -10.07 26.22 -27.98
N ASP A 99 -9.95 25.66 -29.18
CA ASP A 99 -11.04 25.07 -29.96
C ASP A 99 -11.36 23.61 -29.55
N GLY A 100 -10.74 23.13 -28.48
CA GLY A 100 -10.83 21.76 -27.98
C GLY A 100 -9.67 20.85 -28.42
N THR A 101 -8.73 21.35 -29.23
CA THR A 101 -7.53 20.58 -29.63
C THR A 101 -6.33 20.77 -28.70
N ASP A 102 -6.30 21.84 -27.90
CA ASP A 102 -5.21 22.08 -26.95
C ASP A 102 -5.47 21.33 -25.63
N LEU A 103 -4.51 20.48 -25.25
CA LEU A 103 -4.51 19.70 -24.01
C LEU A 103 -4.33 20.57 -22.75
N PHE A 104 -3.85 21.80 -22.91
CA PHE A 104 -3.65 22.71 -21.79
C PHE A 104 -4.91 23.57 -21.57
N GLN A 105 -5.59 23.33 -20.45
CA GLN A 105 -6.81 24.06 -20.06
C GLN A 105 -6.58 24.87 -18.78
N SER A 106 -7.26 26.00 -18.67
CA SER A 106 -7.31 26.79 -17.44
C SER A 106 -8.18 26.11 -16.39
N ILE A 107 -7.67 25.99 -15.17
CA ILE A 107 -8.43 25.52 -14.02
C ILE A 107 -8.79 26.73 -13.16
N SER A 108 -10.09 27.01 -13.00
CA SER A 108 -10.59 27.98 -12.04
C SER A 108 -10.99 27.25 -10.74
N LEU A 109 -10.38 27.61 -9.63
CA LEU A 109 -10.79 27.12 -8.32
C LEU A 109 -11.83 28.07 -7.71
N PRO A 110 -12.95 27.56 -7.18
CA PRO A 110 -13.94 28.38 -6.49
C PRO A 110 -13.34 28.96 -5.20
N SER A 111 -13.87 30.11 -4.77
CA SER A 111 -13.40 30.77 -3.54
C SER A 111 -13.86 30.07 -2.26
N ASP A 112 -14.93 29.28 -2.34
CA ASP A 112 -15.40 28.47 -1.22
C ASP A 112 -14.47 27.26 -1.00
N PRO A 113 -13.92 27.07 0.22
CA PRO A 113 -13.00 25.98 0.50
C PRO A 113 -13.57 24.57 0.30
N GLU A 114 -14.87 24.35 0.58
CA GLU A 114 -15.47 23.02 0.41
C GLU A 114 -15.67 22.69 -1.07
N GLU A 115 -16.17 23.65 -1.84
CA GLU A 115 -16.24 23.54 -3.31
C GLU A 115 -14.85 23.37 -3.92
N MET A 116 -13.84 24.08 -3.42
CA MET A 116 -12.46 23.97 -3.91
C MET A 116 -11.92 22.56 -3.69
N ILE A 117 -12.14 21.98 -2.51
CA ILE A 117 -11.75 20.59 -2.23
C ILE A 117 -12.44 19.63 -3.20
N ASN A 118 -13.72 19.84 -3.51
CA ASN A 118 -14.45 18.99 -4.45
C ASN A 118 -13.89 19.11 -5.87
N VAL A 119 -13.58 20.32 -6.33
CA VAL A 119 -12.93 20.56 -7.62
C VAL A 119 -11.53 19.91 -7.68
N ILE A 120 -10.73 20.01 -6.61
CA ILE A 120 -9.43 19.33 -6.53
C ILE A 120 -9.59 17.81 -6.62
N LYS A 121 -10.59 17.23 -5.93
CA LYS A 121 -10.88 15.79 -6.01
C LYS A 121 -11.23 15.33 -7.43
N ASP A 122 -11.82 16.19 -8.25
CA ASP A 122 -12.14 15.86 -9.64
C ASP A 122 -10.90 15.78 -10.54
N PHE A 123 -9.82 16.51 -10.19
CA PHE A 123 -8.53 16.43 -10.89
C PHE A 123 -7.64 15.29 -10.41
N LEU A 124 -7.82 14.83 -9.18
CA LEU A 124 -7.08 13.68 -8.69
C LEU A 124 -7.53 12.42 -9.45
N PRO A 125 -6.61 11.49 -9.76
CA PRO A 125 -6.97 10.21 -10.34
C PRO A 125 -8.06 9.57 -9.48
N LYS A 126 -9.28 9.50 -10.02
CA LYS A 126 -10.35 8.74 -9.38
C LYS A 126 -9.87 7.30 -9.36
N LYS A 127 -10.06 6.58 -8.25
CA LYS A 127 -9.91 5.13 -8.28
C LYS A 127 -10.87 4.64 -9.36
N GLU A 128 -10.33 4.29 -10.53
CA GLU A 128 -11.12 3.57 -11.53
C GLU A 128 -11.73 2.35 -10.83
N PRO A 129 -12.96 1.94 -11.19
CA PRO A 129 -13.51 0.70 -10.70
C PRO A 129 -12.43 -0.36 -10.83
N LYS A 130 -12.05 -0.99 -9.70
CA LYS A 130 -10.92 -1.91 -9.57
C LYS A 130 -10.83 -2.73 -10.84
N GLN A 131 -9.86 -2.45 -11.71
CA GLN A 131 -9.74 -3.17 -12.97
C GLN A 131 -9.64 -4.65 -12.62
N ASP A 132 -10.41 -5.51 -13.30
CA ASP A 132 -10.47 -6.97 -13.04
C ASP A 132 -9.07 -7.61 -12.96
N LEU A 133 -8.08 -6.99 -13.61
CA LEU A 133 -6.66 -7.35 -13.60
C LEU A 133 -6.03 -7.34 -12.19
N ASN A 134 -6.43 -6.44 -11.29
CA ASN A 134 -5.85 -6.37 -9.94
C ASN A 134 -6.33 -7.52 -9.04
N ILE A 135 -7.52 -8.06 -9.34
CA ILE A 135 -8.15 -9.14 -8.56
C ILE A 135 -7.72 -10.53 -9.08
N ASN A 136 -7.27 -10.63 -10.34
CA ASN A 136 -6.88 -11.92 -10.92
C ASN A 136 -5.44 -12.32 -10.55
N GLU A 137 -5.31 -13.28 -9.64
CA GLU A 137 -4.02 -13.86 -9.21
C GLU A 137 -3.29 -14.66 -10.30
N ASN A 138 -3.93 -14.97 -11.43
CA ASN A 138 -3.31 -15.70 -12.54
C ASN A 138 -2.55 -14.78 -13.49
N ILE A 139 -2.58 -13.46 -13.28
CA ILE A 139 -1.78 -12.51 -14.04
C ILE A 139 -0.57 -12.14 -13.18
N PRO A 140 0.66 -12.27 -13.72
CA PRO A 140 1.86 -11.82 -13.02
C PRO A 140 1.69 -10.42 -12.44
N VAL A 141 2.10 -10.24 -11.18
CA VAL A 141 2.14 -8.94 -10.50
C VAL A 141 3.02 -7.98 -11.28
N ASN A 142 4.19 -8.44 -11.75
CA ASN A 142 5.11 -7.61 -12.52
C ASN A 142 4.48 -7.04 -13.81
N PHE A 143 3.50 -7.74 -14.39
CA PHE A 143 2.82 -7.29 -15.61
C PHE A 143 1.78 -6.19 -15.33
N ARG A 144 1.47 -5.97 -14.05
CA ARG A 144 0.45 -5.03 -13.59
C ARG A 144 1.03 -3.82 -12.86
N LEU A 145 2.34 -3.78 -12.59
CA LEU A 145 2.97 -2.70 -11.83
C LEU A 145 2.75 -1.32 -12.46
N ASP A 146 2.88 -1.21 -13.79
CA ASP A 146 2.66 0.05 -14.51
C ASP A 146 1.19 0.51 -14.46
N LEU A 147 0.24 -0.43 -14.31
CA LEU A 147 -1.18 -0.11 -14.10
C LEU A 147 -1.44 0.39 -12.67
N ILE A 148 -0.64 -0.06 -11.70
CA ILE A 148 -0.76 0.31 -10.29
C ILE A 148 -0.14 1.69 -10.02
N ALA A 149 1.09 1.92 -10.48
CA ALA A 149 1.75 3.21 -10.40
C ALA A 149 2.70 3.39 -11.59
N LYS A 150 2.20 4.09 -12.61
CA LYS A 150 2.93 4.36 -13.85
C LYS A 150 4.27 5.05 -13.59
N ASN A 151 5.35 4.49 -14.13
CA ASN A 151 6.73 4.98 -13.99
C ASN A 151 7.26 5.03 -12.54
N GLU A 152 6.58 4.39 -11.58
CA GLU A 152 6.99 4.34 -10.17
C GLU A 152 7.01 2.89 -9.66
N GLN A 153 7.86 2.04 -10.24
CA GLN A 153 7.88 0.59 -10.01
C GLN A 153 8.10 0.19 -8.53
N VAL A 154 8.93 0.92 -7.78
CA VAL A 154 9.13 0.67 -6.33
C VAL A 154 7.84 0.92 -5.55
N LYS A 155 7.14 2.03 -5.85
CA LYS A 155 5.84 2.36 -5.24
C LYS A 155 4.76 1.37 -5.67
N ALA A 156 4.71 0.98 -6.94
CA ALA A 156 3.79 -0.05 -7.43
C ALA A 156 4.00 -1.38 -6.69
N SER A 157 5.25 -1.77 -6.48
CA SER A 157 5.61 -2.98 -5.73
C SER A 157 5.18 -2.88 -4.26
N MET A 158 5.41 -1.73 -3.63
CA MET A 158 4.95 -1.48 -2.25
C MET A 158 3.43 -1.52 -2.11
N ILE A 159 2.69 -0.92 -3.04
CA ILE A 159 1.22 -1.00 -3.08
C ILE A 159 0.78 -2.46 -3.26
N SER A 160 1.41 -3.19 -4.17
CA SER A 160 1.13 -4.62 -4.39
C SER A 160 1.30 -5.46 -3.11
N LEU A 161 2.29 -5.13 -2.29
CA LEU A 161 2.59 -5.83 -1.03
C LEU A 161 1.79 -5.30 0.17
N THR A 162 0.97 -4.27 0.00
CA THR A 162 0.23 -3.64 1.13
C THR A 162 -1.26 -3.40 0.86
N ASP A 163 -1.76 -3.73 -0.33
CA ASP A 163 -3.18 -3.68 -0.67
C ASP A 163 -3.77 -5.09 -0.85
N LYS A 164 -4.65 -5.51 0.08
CA LYS A 164 -5.35 -6.82 0.08
C LYS A 164 -6.19 -7.08 -1.15
N ASN A 165 -6.51 -6.03 -1.91
CA ASN A 165 -7.28 -6.13 -3.14
C ASN A 165 -6.43 -6.61 -4.31
N ILE A 166 -5.09 -6.46 -4.22
CA ILE A 166 -4.17 -6.99 -5.21
C ILE A 166 -3.91 -8.45 -4.87
N LYS A 167 -4.37 -9.37 -5.73
CA LYS A 167 -4.16 -10.80 -5.50
C LYS A 167 -2.84 -11.25 -6.08
N ILE A 168 -2.07 -11.95 -5.24
CA ILE A 168 -0.77 -12.51 -5.52
C ILE A 168 -0.85 -13.99 -5.19
N LYS A 169 -0.50 -14.83 -6.17
CA LYS A 169 -0.54 -16.28 -6.02
C LYS A 169 0.58 -16.76 -5.10
N ASP A 170 0.29 -17.82 -4.34
CA ASP A 170 1.23 -18.45 -3.42
C ASP A 170 2.48 -19.00 -4.13
N PHE A 171 3.48 -19.45 -3.36
CA PHE A 171 4.73 -20.00 -3.89
C PHE A 171 4.59 -21.48 -4.25
N GLU A 172 5.34 -21.93 -5.26
CA GLU A 172 5.53 -23.35 -5.55
C GLU A 172 7.02 -23.70 -5.45
N ALA A 173 7.31 -24.89 -4.94
CA ALA A 173 8.67 -25.44 -4.94
C ALA A 173 9.05 -25.89 -6.35
N GLY A 174 10.32 -25.72 -6.71
CA GLY A 174 10.87 -26.08 -8.02
C GLY A 174 11.73 -24.99 -8.64
N GLY A 175 12.70 -25.42 -9.43
CA GLY A 175 13.75 -24.57 -9.98
C GLY A 175 15.14 -25.06 -9.59
N ASP A 176 16.14 -24.29 -9.99
CA ASP A 176 17.55 -24.54 -9.70
C ASP A 176 17.98 -23.91 -8.37
N ASP A 177 19.13 -24.37 -7.87
CA ASP A 177 19.81 -23.75 -6.74
C ASP A 177 20.62 -22.51 -7.17
N ILE A 178 20.79 -21.58 -6.24
CA ILE A 178 21.67 -20.42 -6.39
C ILE A 178 23.12 -20.90 -6.27
N GLU A 179 23.82 -20.90 -7.41
CA GLU A 179 25.25 -21.21 -7.51
C GLU A 179 26.12 -19.95 -7.70
N GLY A 180 25.51 -18.78 -7.89
CA GLY A 180 26.19 -17.51 -8.16
C GLY A 180 25.22 -16.34 -8.25
N ASP A 181 25.55 -15.34 -9.06
CA ASP A 181 24.71 -14.16 -9.28
C ASP A 181 23.37 -14.54 -9.93
N ILE A 182 22.29 -13.87 -9.51
CA ILE A 182 20.92 -14.15 -9.95
C ILE A 182 20.29 -12.91 -10.57
N SER A 183 19.53 -13.09 -11.66
CA SER A 183 18.71 -12.00 -12.21
C SER A 183 17.37 -11.94 -11.47
N THR A 184 16.83 -10.75 -11.24
CA THR A 184 15.60 -10.55 -10.45
C THR A 184 14.84 -9.33 -10.96
N ASP A 185 13.69 -9.01 -10.35
CA ASP A 185 12.92 -7.79 -10.57
C ASP A 185 12.79 -6.93 -9.30
N ILE A 186 12.35 -5.68 -9.48
CA ILE A 186 12.11 -4.73 -8.37
C ILE A 186 11.06 -5.26 -7.40
N PHE A 187 10.00 -5.91 -7.87
CA PHE A 187 8.96 -6.45 -6.99
C PHE A 187 9.53 -7.45 -5.99
N THR A 188 10.40 -8.34 -6.45
CA THR A 188 11.10 -9.34 -5.64
C THR A 188 12.07 -8.69 -4.65
N ILE A 189 12.82 -7.67 -5.08
CA ILE A 189 13.66 -6.87 -4.17
C ILE A 189 12.81 -6.21 -3.08
N CYS A 190 11.66 -5.63 -3.43
CA CYS A 190 10.73 -5.05 -2.47
C CYS A 190 10.14 -6.10 -1.52
N TYR A 191 9.81 -7.29 -2.02
CA TYR A 191 9.36 -8.43 -1.19
C TYR A 191 10.40 -8.82 -0.15
N ILE A 192 11.67 -8.94 -0.54
CA ILE A 192 12.78 -9.24 0.40
C ILE A 192 12.91 -8.13 1.44
N CYS A 193 12.81 -6.87 1.02
CA CYS A 193 12.99 -5.72 1.90
C CYS A 193 11.85 -5.53 2.91
N ILE A 194 10.59 -5.75 2.50
CA ILE A 194 9.43 -5.56 3.39
C ILE A 194 9.36 -6.65 4.47
N ASN A 195 9.99 -7.80 4.23
CA ASN A 195 10.05 -8.95 5.13
C ASN A 195 11.37 -9.06 5.91
N SER A 196 12.28 -8.09 5.79
CA SER A 196 13.58 -8.09 6.47
C SER A 196 14.43 -9.34 6.20
N PHE A 197 14.33 -9.89 4.98
CA PHE A 197 15.14 -11.03 4.53
C PHE A 197 16.50 -10.61 3.96
N VAL A 198 16.82 -9.32 3.93
CA VAL A 198 18.02 -8.78 3.29
C VAL A 198 19.32 -9.35 3.86
N ASN A 199 19.41 -9.52 5.18
CA ASN A 199 20.64 -10.01 5.83
C ASN A 199 21.01 -11.43 5.39
N PHE A 200 20.03 -12.30 5.16
CA PHE A 200 20.25 -13.65 4.65
C PHE A 200 21.01 -13.62 3.32
N PHE A 201 20.56 -12.79 2.36
CA PHE A 201 21.20 -12.69 1.05
C PHE A 201 22.57 -11.99 1.12
N ILE A 202 22.72 -10.97 1.98
CA ILE A 202 24.01 -10.29 2.18
C ILE A 202 25.06 -11.25 2.74
N GLU A 203 24.74 -12.03 3.76
CA GLU A 203 25.70 -12.94 4.40
C GLU A 203 26.05 -14.14 3.53
N LYS A 204 25.12 -14.58 2.68
CA LYS A 204 25.37 -15.59 1.65
C LYS A 204 26.15 -15.04 0.44
N ASP A 205 26.46 -13.75 0.43
CA ASP A 205 27.12 -13.03 -0.67
C ASP A 205 26.39 -13.14 -2.03
N ILE A 206 25.06 -13.29 -2.00
CA ILE A 206 24.23 -13.42 -3.21
C ILE A 206 24.06 -12.05 -3.85
N LYS A 207 24.48 -11.90 -5.11
CA LYS A 207 24.30 -10.66 -5.88
C LYS A 207 23.03 -10.71 -6.72
N PHE A 208 22.36 -9.58 -6.77
CA PHE A 208 21.16 -9.38 -7.58
C PHE A 208 21.52 -8.61 -8.84
N LEU A 209 21.23 -9.20 -9.98
CA LEU A 209 21.46 -8.61 -11.29
C LEU A 209 20.15 -7.95 -11.76
N LEU A 210 20.23 -6.64 -11.98
CA LEU A 210 19.17 -5.83 -12.58
C LEU A 210 19.69 -5.11 -13.82
N ILE A 211 18.79 -4.71 -14.72
CA ILE A 211 19.14 -3.73 -15.75
C ILE A 211 19.39 -2.34 -15.14
N GLU A 212 20.03 -1.48 -15.92
CA GLU A 212 20.40 -0.12 -15.48
C GLU A 212 19.19 0.70 -15.07
N GLU A 213 18.09 0.61 -15.83
CA GLU A 213 16.84 1.30 -15.57
C GLU A 213 16.24 0.94 -14.21
N ASP A 214 16.14 -0.36 -13.90
CA ASP A 214 15.57 -0.84 -12.64
C ASP A 214 16.46 -0.48 -11.43
N ALA A 215 17.78 -0.62 -11.59
CA ALA A 215 18.74 -0.23 -10.55
C ALA A 215 18.68 1.29 -10.29
N GLN A 216 18.52 2.09 -11.35
CA GLN A 216 18.37 3.54 -11.24
C GLN A 216 17.02 3.92 -10.63
N ALA A 217 15.93 3.22 -10.95
CA ALA A 217 14.62 3.46 -10.36
C ALA A 217 14.64 3.29 -8.84
N ILE A 218 15.30 2.24 -8.33
CA ILE A 218 15.50 2.03 -6.89
C ILE A 218 16.29 3.19 -6.27
N LYS A 219 17.38 3.60 -6.92
CA LYS A 219 18.25 4.69 -6.44
C LYS A 219 17.49 6.02 -6.38
N LEU A 220 16.80 6.39 -7.45
CA LEU A 220 16.04 7.65 -7.54
C LEU A 220 14.91 7.68 -6.51
N TRP A 221 14.24 6.55 -6.27
CA TRP A 221 13.19 6.47 -5.26
C TRP A 221 13.73 6.68 -3.83
N LEU A 222 14.89 6.08 -3.52
CA LEU A 222 15.57 6.31 -2.24
C LEU A 222 15.98 7.78 -2.07
N GLU A 223 16.58 8.38 -3.09
CA GLU A 223 16.96 9.81 -3.09
C GLU A 223 15.74 10.70 -2.88
N ALA A 224 14.64 10.43 -3.59
CA ALA A 224 13.41 11.22 -3.49
C ALA A 224 12.80 11.19 -2.07
N ILE A 225 12.83 10.05 -1.38
CA ILE A 225 12.28 9.95 -0.02
C ILE A 225 13.16 10.62 1.03
N GLU A 226 14.46 10.74 0.76
CA GLU A 226 15.34 11.49 1.65
C GLU A 226 15.08 13.00 1.60
N GLU A 227 14.55 13.52 0.50
CA GLU A 227 14.16 14.92 0.40
C GLU A 227 12.97 15.23 1.32
N ASP A 228 13.13 16.21 2.21
CA ASP A 228 12.09 16.68 3.13
C ASP A 228 10.84 17.23 2.39
N GLU A 229 10.95 17.45 1.07
CA GLU A 229 9.88 17.98 0.23
C GLU A 229 9.03 16.90 -0.46
N TYR A 230 9.38 15.60 -0.36
CA TYR A 230 8.60 14.54 -0.99
C TYR A 230 7.14 14.57 -0.50
N LYS A 231 6.22 14.74 -1.44
CA LYS A 231 4.78 14.76 -1.19
C LYS A 231 4.05 14.05 -2.32
N THR A 232 3.19 13.10 -1.95
CA THR A 232 2.20 12.52 -2.86
C THR A 232 0.81 12.84 -2.36
N ILE A 233 -0.08 13.23 -3.28
CA ILE A 233 -1.49 13.47 -3.01
C ILE A 233 -2.34 12.44 -3.74
N GLY A 234 -3.36 11.92 -3.05
CA GLY A 234 -4.29 10.96 -3.63
C GLY A 234 -5.60 10.91 -2.85
N LEU A 235 -6.52 10.04 -3.26
CA LEU A 235 -7.77 9.78 -2.54
C LEU A 235 -7.64 8.50 -1.72
N ASN A 236 -8.08 8.53 -0.46
CA ASN A 236 -8.22 7.33 0.35
C ASN A 236 -9.50 6.55 0.02
N GLU A 237 -9.71 5.41 0.69
CA GLU A 237 -10.88 4.54 0.46
C GLU A 237 -12.23 5.23 0.71
N ASN A 238 -12.25 6.31 1.51
CA ASN A 238 -13.44 7.08 1.83
C ASN A 238 -13.61 8.30 0.90
N GLY A 239 -12.82 8.41 -0.18
CA GLY A 239 -12.87 9.53 -1.12
C GLY A 239 -12.36 10.86 -0.53
N LYS A 240 -11.64 10.81 0.59
CA LYS A 240 -10.98 11.98 1.17
C LYS A 240 -9.56 12.10 0.63
N ILE A 241 -9.09 13.34 0.49
CA ILE A 241 -7.71 13.62 0.12
C ILE A 241 -6.79 13.07 1.21
N ASN A 242 -5.79 12.31 0.78
CA ASN A 242 -4.69 11.83 1.60
C ASN A 242 -3.38 12.38 1.04
N ILE A 243 -2.53 12.90 1.93
CA ILE A 243 -1.21 13.43 1.58
C ILE A 243 -0.18 12.60 2.35
N ASN A 244 0.67 11.89 1.61
CA ASN A 244 1.82 11.21 2.20
C ASN A 244 3.07 12.07 1.99
N THR A 245 3.79 12.33 3.07
CA THR A 245 5.08 13.05 3.08
C THR A 245 6.24 12.08 3.26
N SER A 246 7.48 12.51 2.97
CA SER A 246 8.70 11.75 3.34
C SER A 246 8.69 11.38 4.83
N GLU A 247 8.32 12.29 5.72
CA GLU A 247 8.21 12.03 7.16
C GLU A 247 7.24 10.88 7.47
N SER A 248 6.03 10.90 6.89
CA SER A 248 5.07 9.80 7.09
C SER A 248 5.61 8.48 6.53
N ILE A 249 6.26 8.50 5.37
CA ILE A 249 6.78 7.29 4.75
C ILE A 249 7.92 6.71 5.59
N LYS A 250 8.84 7.54 6.08
CA LYS A 250 9.93 7.12 6.98
C LYS A 250 9.37 6.56 8.28
N ALA A 251 8.32 7.16 8.85
CA ALA A 251 7.69 6.66 10.08
C ALA A 251 7.05 5.27 9.88
N TYR A 252 6.35 5.05 8.76
CA TYR A 252 5.64 3.79 8.51
C TYR A 252 6.47 2.70 7.81
N HIS A 253 7.52 3.08 7.06
CA HIS A 253 8.32 2.20 6.21
C HIS A 253 9.83 2.32 6.46
N GLY A 254 10.26 2.87 7.60
CA GLY A 254 11.68 3.07 7.91
C GLY A 254 12.54 1.80 7.83
N GLU A 255 12.01 0.66 8.29
CA GLU A 255 12.71 -0.62 8.18
C GLU A 255 12.86 -1.09 6.73
N PHE A 256 11.81 -0.96 5.92
CA PHE A 256 11.86 -1.24 4.48
C PHE A 256 12.92 -0.37 3.78
N ILE A 257 12.96 0.94 4.07
CA ILE A 257 13.93 1.87 3.48
C ILE A 257 15.37 1.47 3.87
N LYS A 258 15.59 1.16 5.16
CA LYS A 258 16.89 0.66 5.65
C LYS A 258 17.32 -0.61 4.93
N ASN A 259 16.40 -1.56 4.75
CA ASN A 259 16.62 -2.81 4.05
C ASN A 259 16.94 -2.58 2.56
N LEU A 260 16.23 -1.65 1.92
CA LEU A 260 16.47 -1.28 0.52
C LEU A 260 17.86 -0.64 0.33
N TYR A 261 18.31 0.22 1.25
CA TYR A 261 19.70 0.72 1.25
C TYR A 261 20.74 -0.40 1.41
N ALA A 262 20.45 -1.40 2.24
CA ALA A 262 21.35 -2.52 2.48
C ALA A 262 21.46 -3.41 1.24
N ILE A 263 20.34 -3.78 0.61
CA ILE A 263 20.32 -4.64 -0.58
C ILE A 263 20.87 -3.93 -1.83
N GLN A 264 20.75 -2.60 -1.92
CA GLN A 264 21.30 -1.82 -3.05
C GLN A 264 22.79 -2.08 -3.25
N LYS A 265 23.55 -2.39 -2.19
CA LYS A 265 24.98 -2.72 -2.26
C LYS A 265 25.26 -4.08 -2.92
N GLN A 266 24.26 -4.97 -2.93
CA GLN A 266 24.31 -6.28 -3.57
C GLN A 266 23.80 -6.24 -5.02
N ILE A 267 23.19 -5.13 -5.44
CA ILE A 267 22.72 -4.97 -6.82
C ILE A 267 23.90 -4.70 -7.75
N ARG A 268 23.95 -5.42 -8.86
CA ARG A 268 24.86 -5.19 -9.98
C ARG A 268 24.05 -4.98 -11.24
N VAL A 269 24.49 -4.02 -12.06
CA VAL A 269 23.90 -3.79 -13.36
C VAL A 269 24.44 -4.83 -14.34
N HIS A 270 23.54 -5.47 -15.08
CA HIS A 270 23.92 -6.32 -16.20
C HIS A 270 23.25 -5.84 -17.49
N TYR A 271 23.94 -6.09 -18.60
CA TYR A 271 23.50 -5.70 -19.94
C TYR A 271 23.12 -6.94 -20.74
N PRO A 272 22.04 -6.88 -21.55
CA PRO A 272 21.69 -7.98 -22.44
C PRO A 272 22.80 -8.19 -23.48
N LYS A 273 23.09 -9.45 -23.80
CA LYS A 273 23.92 -9.79 -24.96
C LYS A 273 23.07 -9.75 -26.23
N ILE A 274 23.73 -9.59 -27.38
CA ILE A 274 23.05 -9.67 -28.68
C ILE A 274 22.55 -11.12 -28.86
N GLY A 275 21.27 -11.28 -29.15
CA GLY A 275 20.59 -12.55 -29.30
C GLY A 275 19.22 -12.40 -29.93
N ASN A 276 18.50 -13.51 -30.12
CA ASN A 276 17.12 -13.48 -30.58
C ASN A 276 16.19 -13.28 -29.38
N ILE A 277 15.24 -12.35 -29.50
CA ILE A 277 14.15 -12.20 -28.54
C ILE A 277 13.12 -13.29 -28.87
N PRO A 278 12.74 -14.16 -27.91
CA PRO A 278 11.62 -15.08 -28.06
C PRO A 278 10.35 -14.35 -28.54
N ASN A 279 9.64 -14.91 -29.51
CA ASN A 279 8.44 -14.28 -30.08
C ASN A 279 7.36 -14.07 -29.02
N GLU A 280 7.29 -14.98 -28.05
CA GLU A 280 6.41 -14.94 -26.90
C GLU A 280 6.63 -13.66 -26.08
N LEU A 281 7.87 -13.25 -25.84
CA LEU A 281 8.18 -11.99 -25.14
C LEU A 281 7.70 -10.76 -25.92
N ASN A 282 7.86 -10.76 -27.25
CA ASN A 282 7.40 -9.65 -28.09
C ASN A 282 5.88 -9.46 -28.04
N MET A 283 5.09 -10.53 -27.81
CA MET A 283 3.63 -10.42 -27.65
C MET A 283 3.23 -9.61 -26.42
N PHE A 284 4.05 -9.62 -25.35
CA PHE A 284 3.74 -8.94 -24.08
C PHE A 284 4.28 -7.51 -23.99
N ARG A 285 5.04 -7.04 -24.99
CA ARG A 285 5.64 -5.70 -25.00
C ARG A 285 4.66 -4.57 -24.73
N LYS A 286 3.46 -4.65 -25.29
CA LYS A 286 2.41 -3.64 -25.09
C LYS A 286 1.81 -3.64 -23.68
N ILE A 287 1.98 -4.73 -22.93
CA ILE A 287 1.37 -4.94 -21.62
C ILE A 287 2.37 -4.58 -20.51
N VAL A 288 3.62 -5.03 -20.63
CA VAL A 288 4.61 -4.96 -19.55
C VAL A 288 5.66 -3.85 -19.73
N GLY A 289 5.65 -3.17 -20.87
CA GLY A 289 6.63 -2.14 -21.21
C GLY A 289 7.97 -2.69 -21.66
N ASP A 290 8.85 -1.77 -22.11
CA ASP A 290 10.15 -2.11 -22.69
C ASP A 290 11.18 -2.50 -21.63
N ASP A 291 11.17 -1.83 -20.47
CA ASP A 291 12.17 -2.02 -19.42
C ASP A 291 12.07 -3.42 -18.80
N TYR A 292 10.87 -3.85 -18.44
CA TYR A 292 10.67 -5.18 -17.86
C TYR A 292 11.04 -6.30 -18.84
N LEU A 293 10.73 -6.13 -20.13
CA LEU A 293 11.17 -7.08 -21.16
C LEU A 293 12.70 -7.08 -21.33
N LYS A 294 13.34 -5.92 -21.25
CA LYS A 294 14.80 -5.79 -21.32
C LYS A 294 15.47 -6.58 -20.19
N ASN A 295 14.90 -6.55 -18.98
CA ASN A 295 15.40 -7.31 -17.84
C ASN A 295 15.33 -8.84 -18.08
N ILE A 296 14.16 -9.34 -18.49
CA ILE A 296 13.99 -10.76 -18.83
C ILE A 296 14.92 -11.17 -19.98
N TYR A 297 15.00 -10.35 -21.02
CA TYR A 297 15.87 -10.58 -22.16
C TYR A 297 17.36 -10.62 -21.77
N ALA A 298 17.77 -9.80 -20.80
CA ALA A 298 19.12 -9.81 -20.27
C ALA A 298 19.43 -11.10 -19.49
N SER A 299 18.46 -11.68 -18.77
CA SER A 299 18.61 -13.01 -18.14
C SER A 299 18.77 -14.11 -19.19
N ILE A 300 17.91 -14.13 -20.22
CA ILE A 300 17.95 -15.13 -21.31
C ILE A 300 19.29 -15.11 -22.04
N THR A 301 19.71 -13.93 -22.52
CA THR A 301 20.89 -13.80 -23.37
C THR A 301 22.20 -14.02 -22.63
N ASN A 302 22.20 -13.82 -21.31
CA ASN A 302 23.36 -14.12 -20.47
C ASN A 302 23.35 -15.54 -19.89
N GLY A 303 22.25 -16.28 -20.01
CA GLY A 303 22.10 -17.61 -19.43
C GLY A 303 22.07 -17.62 -17.91
N ILE A 304 21.59 -16.53 -17.30
CA ILE A 304 21.57 -16.31 -15.84
C ILE A 304 20.20 -16.72 -15.30
N PRO A 305 20.13 -17.54 -14.24
CA PRO A 305 18.86 -17.97 -13.69
C PRO A 305 18.08 -16.79 -13.08
N TYR A 306 16.75 -16.84 -13.24
CA TYR A 306 15.84 -15.80 -12.79
C TYR A 306 15.22 -16.14 -11.43
N PHE A 307 15.27 -15.21 -10.48
CA PHE A 307 14.73 -15.34 -9.13
C PHE A 307 13.59 -14.33 -8.97
N THR A 308 12.37 -14.80 -8.70
CA THR A 308 11.20 -13.93 -8.58
C THR A 308 10.20 -14.40 -7.54
N ALA A 309 9.63 -13.45 -6.81
CA ALA A 309 8.54 -13.64 -5.86
C ALA A 309 7.17 -13.84 -6.55
N ASP A 310 7.10 -13.63 -7.86
CA ASP A 310 5.88 -13.78 -8.66
C ASP A 310 5.80 -15.19 -9.26
N LEU A 311 5.01 -16.06 -8.65
CA LEU A 311 4.86 -17.45 -9.12
C LEU A 311 4.38 -17.51 -10.58
N MET A 312 3.45 -16.64 -10.99
CA MET A 312 2.92 -16.70 -12.35
C MET A 312 3.99 -16.26 -13.36
N ALA A 313 4.82 -15.28 -13.02
CA ALA A 313 6.00 -14.94 -13.81
C ALA A 313 6.99 -16.11 -13.88
N ASN A 314 7.30 -16.73 -12.75
CA ASN A 314 8.21 -17.87 -12.66
C ASN A 314 7.75 -19.03 -13.57
N ILE A 315 6.48 -19.44 -13.47
CA ILE A 315 5.89 -20.48 -14.32
C ILE A 315 6.00 -20.12 -15.80
N PHE A 316 5.71 -18.86 -16.17
CA PHE A 316 5.82 -18.40 -17.54
C PHE A 316 7.27 -18.47 -18.06
N PHE A 317 8.23 -17.97 -17.28
CA PHE A 317 9.66 -17.99 -17.64
C PHE A 317 10.17 -19.41 -17.83
N HIS A 318 9.85 -20.31 -16.90
CA HIS A 318 10.29 -21.69 -16.99
C HIS A 318 9.61 -22.46 -18.13
N LYS A 319 8.26 -22.43 -18.19
CA LYS A 319 7.51 -23.30 -19.11
C LYS A 319 7.37 -22.76 -20.53
N VAL A 320 7.34 -21.44 -20.70
CA VAL A 320 7.10 -20.80 -22.01
C VAL A 320 8.40 -20.30 -22.62
N LEU A 321 9.26 -19.64 -21.82
CA LEU A 321 10.52 -19.09 -22.32
C LEU A 321 11.72 -20.04 -22.17
N ASN A 322 11.51 -21.21 -21.56
CA ASN A 322 12.56 -22.20 -21.29
C ASN A 322 13.77 -21.58 -20.55
N MET A 323 13.50 -20.66 -19.63
CA MET A 323 14.50 -20.01 -18.80
C MET A 323 14.86 -20.87 -17.59
N LYS A 324 16.12 -20.77 -17.15
CA LYS A 324 16.48 -21.24 -15.82
C LYS A 324 15.84 -20.34 -14.78
N VAL A 325 15.17 -20.93 -13.81
CA VAL A 325 14.53 -20.23 -12.70
C VAL A 325 15.06 -20.80 -11.40
N ILE A 326 15.21 -19.96 -10.38
CA ILE A 326 15.61 -20.39 -9.04
C ILE A 326 14.37 -20.79 -8.23
N ASP A 327 14.52 -21.80 -7.36
CA ASP A 327 13.50 -22.17 -6.38
C ASP A 327 13.30 -21.08 -5.32
N PHE A 328 12.42 -20.13 -5.63
CA PHE A 328 12.09 -19.02 -4.73
C PHE A 328 11.57 -19.51 -3.37
N HIS A 329 10.72 -20.53 -3.38
CA HIS A 329 10.13 -21.10 -2.17
C HIS A 329 11.22 -21.64 -1.23
N LYS A 330 12.24 -22.35 -1.75
CA LYS A 330 13.37 -22.85 -0.95
C LYS A 330 14.09 -21.71 -0.23
N TYR A 331 14.56 -20.71 -0.97
CA TYR A 331 15.40 -19.64 -0.42
C TYR A 331 14.65 -18.71 0.53
N ILE A 332 13.37 -18.47 0.28
CA ILE A 332 12.55 -17.68 1.19
C ILE A 332 12.23 -18.43 2.50
N ASN A 333 12.04 -19.75 2.46
CA ASN A 333 11.95 -20.55 3.68
C ASN A 333 13.27 -20.59 4.47
N GLU A 334 14.42 -20.59 3.79
CA GLU A 334 15.73 -20.46 4.45
C GLU A 334 15.91 -19.07 5.07
N ALA A 335 15.52 -18.01 4.36
CA ALA A 335 15.57 -16.64 4.85
C ALA A 335 14.69 -16.45 6.10
N VAL A 336 13.49 -17.05 6.13
CA VAL A 336 12.67 -17.09 7.36
C VAL A 336 13.47 -17.67 8.50
N LYS A 337 14.02 -18.88 8.36
CA LYS A 337 14.77 -19.54 9.44
C LYS A 337 15.96 -18.71 9.95
N TYR A 338 16.52 -17.88 9.07
CA TYR A 338 17.62 -16.98 9.37
C TYR A 338 17.19 -15.69 10.11
N THR A 339 16.07 -15.10 9.72
CA THR A 339 15.57 -13.82 10.28
C THR A 339 14.83 -14.01 11.60
N SER A 340 15.05 -13.14 12.58
CA SER A 340 14.37 -13.24 13.89
C SER A 340 12.87 -12.96 13.78
N TYR A 341 12.06 -13.49 14.72
CA TYR A 341 10.61 -13.22 14.73
C TYR A 341 10.31 -11.71 14.78
N GLY A 342 11.05 -10.94 15.60
CA GLY A 342 10.81 -9.51 15.76
C GLY A 342 10.98 -8.70 14.47
N GLU A 343 11.95 -9.08 13.63
CA GLU A 343 12.19 -8.43 12.32
C GLU A 343 11.17 -8.84 11.27
N ARG A 344 10.70 -10.10 11.30
CA ARG A 344 9.75 -10.63 10.30
C ARG A 344 8.29 -10.54 10.73
N GLU A 345 7.99 -10.07 11.94
CA GLU A 345 6.63 -9.94 12.47
C GLU A 345 5.73 -9.12 11.54
N ARG A 346 6.27 -8.04 10.97
CA ARG A 346 5.54 -7.22 9.99
C ARG A 346 5.04 -8.05 8.80
N GLY A 347 5.86 -8.94 8.27
CA GLY A 347 5.49 -9.84 7.17
C GLY A 347 4.33 -10.76 7.54
N ILE A 348 4.40 -11.34 8.74
CA ILE A 348 3.35 -12.21 9.29
C ILE A 348 2.03 -11.44 9.44
N LEU A 349 2.06 -10.21 9.95
CA LEU A 349 0.87 -9.37 10.11
C LEU A 349 0.24 -9.02 8.75
N LEU A 350 1.05 -8.64 7.76
CA LEU A 350 0.57 -8.33 6.41
C LEU A 350 -0.03 -9.56 5.71
N HIS A 351 0.61 -10.71 5.85
CA HIS A 351 0.07 -11.97 5.36
C HIS A 351 -1.24 -12.35 6.04
N SER A 352 -1.32 -12.20 7.36
CA SER A 352 -2.55 -12.45 8.14
C SER A 352 -3.71 -11.56 7.69
N ALA A 353 -3.41 -10.33 7.23
CA ALA A 353 -4.39 -9.41 6.66
C ALA A 353 -4.78 -9.72 5.20
N GLY A 354 -4.21 -10.79 4.60
CA GLY A 354 -4.50 -11.25 3.26
C GLY A 354 -3.86 -10.40 2.15
N MET A 355 -2.73 -9.75 2.44
CA MET A 355 -2.04 -8.85 1.50
C MET A 355 -1.21 -9.61 0.45
N TYR A 356 -0.37 -10.55 0.89
CA TYR A 356 0.50 -11.34 0.00
C TYR A 356 0.90 -12.68 0.65
N PRO A 357 1.36 -13.68 -0.12
CA PRO A 357 1.82 -14.97 0.42
C PRO A 357 3.13 -14.83 1.20
N TYR A 358 3.21 -15.50 2.35
CA TYR A 358 4.37 -15.46 3.21
C TYR A 358 4.67 -16.85 3.77
N PRO A 359 5.94 -17.31 3.76
CA PRO A 359 6.36 -18.57 4.38
C PRO A 359 6.14 -18.57 5.90
N LEU A 360 5.17 -19.35 6.40
CA LEU A 360 4.91 -19.44 7.84
C LEU A 360 5.48 -20.72 8.45
N SER A 361 6.13 -20.57 9.60
CA SER A 361 6.39 -21.67 10.53
C SER A 361 5.30 -21.74 11.60
N ILE A 362 5.12 -22.92 12.22
CA ILE A 362 4.20 -23.06 13.38
C ILE A 362 4.62 -22.11 14.52
N GLU A 363 5.93 -21.93 14.71
CA GLU A 363 6.48 -21.02 15.71
C GLU A 363 6.09 -19.55 15.46
N ASP A 364 5.94 -19.14 14.20
CA ASP A 364 5.41 -17.80 13.87
C ASP A 364 3.98 -17.62 14.37
N ILE A 365 3.14 -18.64 14.22
CA ILE A 365 1.74 -18.61 14.67
C ILE A 365 1.68 -18.58 16.21
N TYR A 366 2.55 -19.35 16.89
CA TYR A 366 2.67 -19.30 18.35
C TYR A 366 3.15 -17.95 18.86
N ASN A 367 4.15 -17.35 18.23
CA ASN A 367 4.64 -16.03 18.62
C ASN A 367 3.59 -14.94 18.35
N LEU A 368 2.83 -15.04 17.26
CA LEU A 368 1.71 -14.13 17.00
C LEU A 368 0.64 -14.20 18.10
N ALA A 369 0.35 -15.38 18.63
CA ALA A 369 -0.58 -15.54 19.74
C ALA A 369 -0.14 -14.81 21.03
N TYR A 370 1.17 -14.59 21.22
CA TYR A 370 1.72 -13.77 22.31
C TYR A 370 2.05 -12.32 21.92
N SER A 371 2.00 -11.97 20.63
CA SER A 371 2.49 -10.69 20.12
C SER A 371 1.81 -9.49 20.77
N LYS A 372 2.59 -8.50 21.20
CA LYS A 372 2.05 -7.22 21.69
C LYS A 372 1.42 -6.39 20.57
N ASN A 373 1.76 -6.64 19.31
CA ASN A 373 1.20 -5.93 18.16
C ASN A 373 -0.19 -6.45 17.74
N ASP A 374 -0.64 -7.58 18.31
CA ASP A 374 -1.98 -8.15 18.07
C ASP A 374 -2.83 -8.22 19.35
N GLU A 375 -2.93 -7.12 20.11
CA GLU A 375 -3.57 -7.11 21.44
C GLU A 375 -5.03 -7.61 21.45
N THR A 376 -5.73 -7.49 20.32
CA THR A 376 -7.15 -7.90 20.16
C THR A 376 -7.33 -9.22 19.43
N GLY A 377 -6.23 -9.90 19.06
CA GLY A 377 -6.28 -11.19 18.36
C GLY A 377 -6.84 -11.06 16.94
N TYR A 378 -6.78 -9.87 16.35
CA TYR A 378 -7.28 -9.63 15.02
C TYR A 378 -6.46 -10.41 14.01
N PHE A 379 -5.14 -10.26 14.02
CA PHE A 379 -4.25 -10.88 13.05
C PHE A 379 -4.20 -12.40 13.24
N LEU A 380 -4.08 -12.89 14.47
CA LEU A 380 -4.16 -14.32 14.75
C LEU A 380 -5.49 -14.91 14.23
N GLY A 381 -6.60 -14.22 14.48
CA GLY A 381 -7.92 -14.66 14.04
C GLY A 381 -8.06 -14.71 12.52
N GLU A 382 -7.60 -13.68 11.81
CA GLU A 382 -7.63 -13.68 10.33
C GLU A 382 -6.69 -14.75 9.75
N LEU A 383 -5.54 -14.99 10.39
CA LEU A 383 -4.62 -16.04 9.98
C LEU A 383 -5.23 -17.44 10.09
N ILE A 384 -5.85 -17.77 11.23
CA ILE A 384 -6.53 -19.08 11.39
C ILE A 384 -7.66 -19.24 10.37
N LYS A 385 -8.43 -18.19 10.10
CA LYS A 385 -9.49 -18.20 9.08
C LYS A 385 -8.93 -18.45 7.68
N LEU A 386 -7.80 -17.84 7.33
CA LEU A 386 -7.15 -18.00 6.02
C LEU A 386 -6.88 -19.47 5.69
N TYR A 387 -6.47 -20.26 6.69
CA TYR A 387 -6.14 -21.68 6.53
C TYR A 387 -7.26 -22.65 6.94
N SER A 388 -8.39 -22.16 7.46
CA SER A 388 -9.50 -23.00 7.93
C SER A 388 -10.02 -23.96 6.84
N GLY A 389 -9.99 -25.26 7.12
CA GLY A 389 -10.34 -26.33 6.16
C GLY A 389 -9.29 -26.61 5.07
N ARG A 390 -8.10 -26.00 5.18
CA ARG A 390 -6.96 -26.13 4.26
C ARG A 390 -5.62 -26.30 5.00
N PHE A 391 -5.65 -26.57 6.31
CA PHE A 391 -4.45 -26.89 7.07
C PHE A 391 -3.78 -28.14 6.52
N ASN A 392 -2.46 -28.20 6.63
CA ASN A 392 -1.68 -29.36 6.22
C ASN A 392 -2.04 -30.58 7.09
N ASP A 393 -2.34 -31.73 6.46
CA ASP A 393 -2.75 -32.96 7.16
C ASP A 393 -1.70 -33.51 8.13
N LYS A 394 -0.43 -33.06 8.02
CA LYS A 394 0.64 -33.40 8.97
C LYS A 394 0.58 -32.63 10.29
N ILE A 395 -0.25 -31.58 10.37
CA ILE A 395 -0.42 -30.76 11.57
C ILE A 395 -1.53 -31.38 12.42
N ASP A 396 -1.21 -31.68 13.68
CA ASP A 396 -2.25 -31.96 14.68
C ASP A 396 -3.01 -30.67 14.98
N LEU A 397 -4.15 -30.50 14.30
CA LEU A 397 -4.92 -29.27 14.41
C LEU A 397 -5.56 -29.11 15.79
N TYR A 398 -5.89 -30.20 16.49
CA TYR A 398 -6.45 -30.12 17.85
C TYR A 398 -5.42 -29.52 18.80
N ALA A 399 -4.19 -30.06 18.77
CA ALA A 399 -3.07 -29.55 19.58
C ALA A 399 -2.67 -28.13 19.19
N LEU A 400 -2.62 -27.81 17.89
CA LEU A 400 -2.28 -26.46 17.44
C LEU A 400 -3.31 -25.44 17.95
N MET A 401 -4.60 -25.69 17.73
CA MET A 401 -5.66 -24.76 18.14
C MET A 401 -5.74 -24.63 19.67
N SER A 402 -5.53 -25.71 20.44
CA SER A 402 -5.54 -25.65 21.91
C SER A 402 -4.41 -24.75 22.40
N GLN A 403 -3.19 -24.97 21.89
CA GLN A 403 -2.01 -24.19 22.22
C GLN A 403 -2.17 -22.72 21.82
N LEU A 404 -2.73 -22.41 20.66
CA LEU A 404 -2.95 -21.01 20.25
C LEU A 404 -3.93 -20.31 21.18
N PHE A 405 -5.05 -20.95 21.52
CA PHE A 405 -6.01 -20.41 22.47
C PHE A 405 -5.39 -20.20 23.85
N PHE A 406 -4.66 -21.21 24.36
CA PHE A 406 -3.98 -21.17 25.64
C PHE A 406 -2.99 -19.99 25.73
N ARG A 407 -2.12 -19.86 24.72
CA ARG A 407 -1.10 -18.80 24.64
C ARG A 407 -1.74 -17.41 24.58
N TYR A 408 -2.77 -17.26 23.75
CA TYR A 408 -3.52 -16.01 23.65
C TYR A 408 -4.21 -15.64 24.96
N LEU A 409 -4.77 -16.63 25.66
CA LEU A 409 -5.39 -16.44 26.97
C LEU A 409 -4.37 -16.03 28.04
N GLN A 410 -3.18 -16.65 28.05
CA GLN A 410 -2.09 -16.28 28.97
C GLN A 410 -1.57 -14.86 28.73
N LYS A 411 -1.37 -14.49 27.47
CA LYS A 411 -1.05 -13.11 27.07
C LYS A 411 -2.10 -12.14 27.61
N SER A 412 -3.37 -12.43 27.33
CA SER A 412 -4.49 -11.59 27.74
C SER A 412 -4.57 -11.47 29.27
N TYR A 413 -4.28 -12.55 29.99
CA TYR A 413 -4.22 -12.54 31.44
C TYR A 413 -3.11 -11.63 31.96
N THR A 414 -1.90 -11.77 31.41
CA THR A 414 -0.71 -11.04 31.86
C THR A 414 -0.82 -9.55 31.58
N ASN A 415 -1.36 -9.17 30.41
CA ASN A 415 -1.44 -7.77 29.99
C ASN A 415 -2.66 -7.05 30.59
N ASN A 416 -3.81 -7.72 30.71
CA ASN A 416 -5.08 -7.08 31.07
C ASN A 416 -5.58 -7.43 32.49
N GLN A 417 -4.76 -8.11 33.31
CA GLN A 417 -5.09 -8.49 34.69
C GLN A 417 -6.48 -9.16 34.85
N ILE A 418 -6.86 -9.99 33.89
CA ILE A 418 -8.24 -10.51 33.71
C ILE A 418 -8.78 -11.24 34.95
N PHE A 419 -7.92 -11.72 35.86
CA PHE A 419 -8.33 -12.43 37.07
C PHE A 419 -7.97 -11.72 38.41
N ASN A 420 -7.62 -10.43 38.40
CA ASN A 420 -7.39 -9.67 39.64
C ASN A 420 -8.69 -9.27 40.37
N GLY A 421 -9.85 -9.53 39.75
CA GLY A 421 -11.17 -9.46 40.40
C GLY A 421 -11.68 -10.84 40.84
N LYS A 422 -12.54 -10.86 41.86
CA LYS A 422 -13.42 -12.01 42.08
C LYS A 422 -14.33 -12.09 40.84
N LEU A 423 -14.12 -13.09 39.98
CA LEU A 423 -15.14 -13.52 39.01
C LEU A 423 -16.40 -13.79 39.82
N LYS A 424 -17.33 -12.83 39.84
CA LYS A 424 -18.73 -13.17 39.98
C LYS A 424 -19.08 -13.94 38.72
N ASP A 425 -20.04 -14.85 38.79
CA ASP A 425 -20.47 -15.71 37.66
C ASP A 425 -20.93 -14.96 36.39
N THR A 426 -20.83 -13.62 36.38
CA THR A 426 -21.29 -12.70 35.34
C THR A 426 -20.24 -11.65 34.90
N ASP A 427 -19.00 -11.64 35.43
CA ASP A 427 -18.01 -10.62 35.03
C ASP A 427 -17.23 -11.07 33.78
N PHE A 428 -17.82 -10.79 32.62
CA PHE A 428 -17.28 -11.07 31.29
C PHE A 428 -16.71 -9.80 30.61
N SER A 429 -16.21 -8.84 31.39
CA SER A 429 -15.66 -7.57 30.86
C SER A 429 -14.54 -7.74 29.81
N PHE A 430 -13.86 -8.88 29.78
CA PHE A 430 -12.87 -9.25 28.75
C PHE A 430 -13.47 -9.62 27.38
N ILE A 431 -14.80 -9.82 27.30
CA ILE A 431 -15.60 -10.08 26.08
C ILE A 431 -16.09 -8.76 25.45
N ASN A 432 -15.65 -7.62 25.98
CA ASN A 432 -15.92 -6.32 25.39
C ASN A 432 -15.46 -6.30 23.92
N PRO A 433 -16.28 -5.78 22.98
CA PRO A 433 -15.87 -5.50 21.60
C PRO A 433 -14.56 -4.71 21.48
N TYR A 434 -14.18 -3.94 22.50
CA TYR A 434 -12.93 -3.17 22.56
C TYR A 434 -11.86 -3.80 23.47
N GLY A 435 -12.10 -5.01 24.01
CA GLY A 435 -11.20 -5.72 24.92
C GLY A 435 -10.33 -6.77 24.22
N ALA A 436 -9.84 -7.74 24.98
CA ALA A 436 -8.94 -8.80 24.50
C ALA A 436 -9.60 -9.80 23.52
N ARG A 437 -10.93 -9.79 23.36
CA ARG A 437 -11.66 -10.65 22.40
C ARG A 437 -11.27 -12.13 22.47
N ILE A 438 -11.12 -12.66 23.69
CA ILE A 438 -10.78 -14.07 23.96
C ILE A 438 -11.81 -15.01 23.32
N ASP A 439 -13.08 -14.63 23.39
CA ASP A 439 -14.20 -15.32 22.78
C ASP A 439 -14.04 -15.46 21.26
N ARG A 440 -13.62 -14.38 20.58
CA ARG A 440 -13.40 -14.38 19.13
C ARG A 440 -12.33 -15.41 18.75
N ILE A 441 -11.20 -15.43 19.45
CA ILE A 441 -10.13 -16.40 19.17
C ILE A 441 -10.61 -17.83 19.42
N PHE A 442 -11.28 -18.07 20.56
CA PHE A 442 -11.84 -19.39 20.85
C PHE A 442 -12.82 -19.86 19.77
N TYR A 443 -13.76 -19.00 19.36
CA TYR A 443 -14.73 -19.33 18.32
C TYR A 443 -14.08 -19.56 16.96
N ILE A 444 -13.03 -18.82 16.62
CA ILE A 444 -12.26 -19.05 15.39
C ILE A 444 -11.54 -20.40 15.44
N CYS A 445 -10.97 -20.77 16.59
CA CYS A 445 -10.38 -22.09 16.79
C CYS A 445 -11.42 -23.20 16.62
N CYS A 446 -12.57 -23.09 17.30
CA CYS A 446 -13.68 -24.04 17.14
C CYS A 446 -14.15 -24.13 15.68
N TYR A 447 -14.26 -22.99 14.99
CA TYR A 447 -14.64 -22.95 13.58
C TYR A 447 -13.64 -23.69 12.69
N ALA A 448 -12.34 -23.51 12.91
CA ALA A 448 -11.30 -24.24 12.19
C ALA A 448 -11.40 -25.76 12.41
N ILE A 449 -11.69 -26.18 13.65
CA ILE A 449 -11.87 -27.59 14.04
C ILE A 449 -13.09 -28.23 13.36
N ILE A 450 -14.26 -27.59 13.38
CA ILE A 450 -15.45 -28.16 12.73
C ILE A 450 -15.36 -28.16 11.20
N LYS A 451 -14.38 -27.44 10.63
CA LYS A 451 -14.09 -27.43 9.18
C LYS A 451 -13.05 -28.48 8.76
N MET A 452 -12.53 -29.28 9.69
CA MET A 452 -11.62 -30.38 9.38
C MET A 452 -12.25 -31.38 8.42
N LYS A 453 -11.46 -31.85 7.46
CA LYS A 453 -11.88 -32.85 6.46
C LYS A 453 -11.30 -34.22 6.80
N ASN A 454 -11.72 -34.79 7.92
CA ASN A 454 -11.19 -36.05 8.47
C ASN A 454 -12.24 -37.17 8.61
N GLY A 455 -13.42 -36.99 8.02
CA GLY A 455 -14.50 -37.97 8.06
C GLY A 455 -15.30 -38.04 9.37
N LEU A 456 -14.92 -37.24 10.39
CA LEU A 456 -15.67 -37.13 11.64
C LEU A 456 -16.76 -36.06 11.54
N THR A 457 -17.77 -36.19 12.40
CA THR A 457 -18.80 -35.16 12.56
C THR A 457 -18.24 -33.90 13.22
N CYS A 458 -18.96 -32.78 13.08
CA CYS A 458 -18.60 -31.52 13.74
C CYS A 458 -18.53 -31.69 15.26
N GLU A 459 -19.48 -32.42 15.85
CA GLU A 459 -19.57 -32.69 17.29
C GLU A 459 -18.40 -33.52 17.78
N GLU A 460 -18.01 -34.59 17.06
CA GLU A 460 -16.84 -35.41 17.41
C GLU A 460 -15.54 -34.60 17.34
N ASN A 461 -15.38 -33.78 16.29
CA ASN A 461 -14.23 -32.90 16.14
C ASN A 461 -14.14 -31.88 17.28
N LEU A 462 -15.27 -31.26 17.62
CA LEU A 462 -15.32 -30.28 18.69
C LEU A 462 -15.08 -30.92 20.07
N ALA A 463 -15.62 -32.12 20.33
CA ALA A 463 -15.38 -32.86 21.57
C ALA A 463 -13.88 -33.18 21.77
N ARG A 464 -13.18 -33.62 20.72
CA ARG A 464 -11.72 -33.84 20.76
C ARG A 464 -10.95 -32.58 21.08
N PHE A 465 -11.26 -31.47 20.42
CA PHE A 465 -10.63 -30.19 20.71
C PHE A 465 -10.86 -29.74 22.16
N LEU A 466 -12.08 -29.89 22.68
CA LEU A 466 -12.38 -29.57 24.07
C LEU A 466 -11.61 -30.48 25.04
N ALA A 467 -11.48 -31.77 24.75
CA ALA A 467 -10.68 -32.68 25.55
C ALA A 467 -9.21 -32.21 25.65
N PHE A 468 -8.60 -31.81 24.53
CA PHE A 468 -7.24 -31.23 24.52
C PHE A 468 -7.13 -30.00 25.44
N ILE A 469 -8.07 -29.06 25.33
CA ILE A 469 -8.10 -27.87 26.19
C ILE A 469 -8.27 -28.26 27.67
N LEU A 470 -9.23 -29.14 27.98
CA LEU A 470 -9.54 -29.52 29.35
C LEU A 470 -8.36 -30.22 30.03
N CYS A 471 -7.62 -31.06 29.28
CA CYS A 471 -6.38 -31.69 29.76
C CYS A 471 -5.31 -30.64 30.14
N GLU A 472 -5.18 -29.55 29.37
CA GLU A 472 -4.23 -28.46 29.67
C GLU A 472 -4.62 -27.63 30.91
N PHE A 473 -5.91 -27.56 31.26
CA PHE A 473 -6.44 -26.68 32.32
C PHE A 473 -7.02 -27.39 33.56
N THR A 474 -6.80 -28.70 33.70
CA THR A 474 -7.40 -29.57 34.74
C THR A 474 -7.35 -29.01 36.17
N SER A 475 -6.36 -28.17 36.50
CA SER A 475 -6.14 -27.66 37.87
C SER A 475 -6.86 -26.35 38.21
N ASN A 476 -7.54 -25.68 37.27
CA ASN A 476 -8.11 -24.34 37.52
C ASN A 476 -9.60 -24.22 37.14
N ALA A 477 -10.46 -24.32 38.15
CA ALA A 477 -11.92 -24.25 38.02
C ALA A 477 -12.43 -22.99 37.30
N LYS A 478 -11.76 -21.84 37.43
CA LYS A 478 -12.17 -20.61 36.75
C LYS A 478 -12.00 -20.70 35.24
N PHE A 479 -10.90 -21.31 34.78
CA PHE A 479 -10.66 -21.53 33.35
C PHE A 479 -11.60 -22.57 32.78
N LEU A 480 -11.88 -23.65 33.53
CA LEU A 480 -12.85 -24.66 33.10
C LEU A 480 -14.24 -24.04 32.89
N ASN A 481 -14.73 -23.22 33.82
CA ASN A 481 -16.01 -22.53 33.67
C ASN A 481 -16.04 -21.60 32.44
N LEU A 482 -14.95 -20.89 32.17
CA LEU A 482 -14.83 -20.04 30.98
C LEU A 482 -14.92 -20.88 29.69
N VAL A 483 -14.17 -21.98 29.62
CA VAL A 483 -14.16 -22.87 28.45
C VAL A 483 -15.54 -23.48 28.23
N PHE A 484 -16.22 -23.95 29.27
CA PHE A 484 -17.58 -24.50 29.15
C PHE A 484 -18.59 -23.45 28.69
N TRP A 485 -18.50 -22.23 29.21
CA TRP A 485 -19.37 -21.13 28.78
C TRP A 485 -19.14 -20.79 27.30
N LEU A 486 -17.88 -20.65 26.88
CA LEU A 486 -17.52 -20.39 25.49
C LEU A 486 -17.99 -21.53 24.56
N ALA A 487 -17.74 -22.78 24.93
CA ALA A 487 -18.18 -23.95 24.18
C ALA A 487 -19.70 -23.99 24.03
N SER A 488 -20.44 -23.75 25.10
CA SER A 488 -21.91 -23.74 25.10
C SER A 488 -22.49 -22.70 24.14
N ASN A 489 -21.90 -21.50 24.13
CA ASN A 489 -22.31 -20.43 23.21
C ASN A 489 -21.99 -20.77 21.76
N PHE A 490 -20.81 -21.34 21.49
CA PHE A 490 -20.42 -21.74 20.15
C PHE A 490 -21.34 -22.84 19.59
N VAL A 491 -21.59 -23.88 20.39
CA VAL A 491 -22.48 -25.00 20.08
C VAL A 491 -23.89 -24.51 19.77
N SER A 492 -24.44 -23.64 20.62
CA SER A 492 -25.77 -23.06 20.43
C SER A 492 -25.85 -22.19 19.18
N GLY A 493 -24.84 -21.34 18.93
CA GLY A 493 -24.79 -20.46 17.77
C GLY A 493 -24.61 -21.18 16.43
N HIS A 494 -24.03 -22.39 16.44
CA HIS A 494 -23.83 -23.22 15.25
C HIS A 494 -24.83 -24.39 15.15
N PHE A 495 -25.84 -24.44 16.03
CA PHE A 495 -26.88 -25.48 16.06
C PHE A 495 -26.32 -26.92 16.13
N LEU A 496 -25.20 -27.10 16.83
CA LEU A 496 -24.59 -28.43 17.02
C LEU A 496 -25.36 -29.24 18.07
N ASN A 497 -25.33 -30.57 17.94
CA ASN A 497 -26.02 -31.47 18.86
C ASN A 497 -25.27 -31.59 20.19
N VAL A 498 -25.72 -30.85 21.21
CA VAL A 498 -25.18 -30.85 22.57
C VAL A 498 -25.09 -32.27 23.15
N LYS A 499 -26.12 -33.11 22.94
CA LYS A 499 -26.16 -34.46 23.49
C LYS A 499 -25.03 -35.32 22.91
N LYS A 500 -24.88 -35.30 21.59
CA LYS A 500 -23.82 -36.05 20.90
C LYS A 500 -22.42 -35.56 21.29
N LEU A 501 -22.25 -34.24 21.44
CA LEU A 501 -20.98 -33.67 21.89
C LEU A 501 -20.60 -34.14 23.30
N ASN A 502 -21.55 -34.15 24.24
CA ASN A 502 -21.32 -34.62 25.60
C ASN A 502 -21.00 -36.13 25.63
N GLU A 503 -21.73 -36.95 24.89
CA GLU A 503 -21.43 -38.39 24.74
C GLU A 503 -19.98 -38.62 24.28
N CYS A 504 -19.55 -37.91 23.22
CA CYS A 504 -18.18 -38.02 22.73
C CYS A 504 -17.13 -37.48 23.71
N LEU A 505 -17.44 -36.43 24.46
CA LEU A 505 -16.51 -35.85 25.43
C LEU A 505 -16.33 -36.79 26.64
N GLU A 506 -17.40 -37.43 27.11
CA GLU A 506 -17.35 -38.45 28.15
C GLU A 506 -16.46 -39.63 27.73
N GLU A 507 -16.64 -40.15 26.51
CA GLU A 507 -15.80 -41.22 25.96
C GLU A 507 -14.31 -40.86 25.92
N LEU A 508 -13.98 -39.61 25.60
CA LEU A 508 -12.59 -39.12 25.47
C LEU A 508 -11.91 -38.80 26.81
N LEU A 509 -12.68 -38.53 27.85
CA LEU A 509 -12.16 -38.17 29.18
C LEU A 509 -12.13 -39.35 30.16
N ILE A 510 -12.58 -40.55 29.75
CA ILE A 510 -12.38 -41.79 30.51
C ILE A 510 -10.89 -42.13 30.47
N ILE A 511 -10.19 -41.85 31.57
CA ILE A 511 -8.87 -42.37 31.86
C ILE A 511 -9.06 -43.85 32.23
N GLU A 512 -8.49 -44.77 31.44
CA GLU A 512 -8.29 -46.15 31.92
C GLU A 512 -7.43 -46.09 33.18
N GLU A 513 -7.98 -46.55 34.31
CA GLU A 513 -7.30 -46.64 35.61
C GLU A 513 -6.02 -47.50 35.57
#